data_AF-X0QER8-F1
#
_entry.id   AF-X0QER8-F1
#
_cell.length_a   1.000
_cell.length_b   1.000
_cell.length_c   1.000
_cell.angle_alpha   90.00
_cell.angle_beta   90.00
_cell.angle_gamma   90.00
#
_symmetry.space_group_name_H-M   'P 1'
#
loop_
_entity.id
_entity.type
_entity.pdbx_description
1 polymer ?
#
loop_
_entity_poly.entity_id
_entity_poly.type
_entity_poly.pdbx_seq_one_letter_code
_entity_poly.pdbx_strand_id
1 'polypeptide(L)'
;MAEVDQRVSYERDATNPDLITLTNVRNFDWQTEEDATEHWDTRTIDLSKLSGVDVTNSYWMGPLIAHTLVSFRFEDDRPLAFSFEIRKEDGESFSALAGFFRRYELSLIAAEERDIIYTRSNARGEQVYLFPISNLQQHEVRSLFESYLTAADDLNAKPAWYNTLLSNCTNIIFYMARIVSGDRLHGIIGFGSLVGYRTIYTM
;
A
#
# COMPACT_ATOMS: atom_id res chain seq x y z
N MET A 1 10.05 -5.11 13.89
CA MET A 1 9.61 -3.72 14.09
C MET A 1 8.12 -3.76 14.33
N ALA A 2 7.61 -3.01 15.32
CA ALA A 2 6.20 -3.06 15.72
C ALA A 2 5.23 -2.78 14.56
N GLU A 3 5.62 -1.90 13.64
CA GLU A 3 4.79 -1.43 12.52
C GLU A 3 4.40 -2.48 11.46
N VAL A 4 4.96 -3.69 11.54
CA VAL A 4 4.64 -4.85 10.68
C VAL A 4 4.38 -6.12 11.49
N ASP A 5 4.15 -5.97 12.81
CA ASP A 5 4.07 -7.13 13.72
C ASP A 5 2.76 -7.91 13.57
N GLN A 6 1.68 -7.20 13.20
CA GLN A 6 0.39 -7.80 12.89
C GLN A 6 0.17 -7.90 11.39
N ARG A 7 -0.45 -9.01 10.96
CA ARG A 7 -0.88 -9.21 9.57
C ARG A 7 -2.35 -8.83 9.45
N VAL A 8 -2.70 -8.15 8.37
CA VAL A 8 -4.11 -7.89 8.07
C VAL A 8 -4.81 -9.20 7.74
N SER A 9 -6.01 -9.39 8.30
CA SER A 9 -6.97 -10.42 7.87
C SER A 9 -8.33 -9.78 7.65
N TYR A 10 -9.22 -10.46 6.95
CA TYR A 10 -10.54 -9.93 6.68
C TYR A 10 -11.61 -11.01 6.69
N GLU A 11 -12.84 -10.60 6.95
CA GLU A 11 -14.04 -11.42 6.83
C GLU A 11 -15.07 -10.68 5.99
N ARG A 12 -15.81 -11.41 5.15
CA ARG A 12 -16.96 -10.88 4.40
C ARG A 12 -18.22 -11.09 5.22
N ASP A 13 -19.10 -10.09 5.26
CA ASP A 13 -20.39 -10.25 5.92
C ASP A 13 -21.24 -11.32 5.22
N ALA A 14 -21.85 -12.20 5.99
CA ALA A 14 -22.61 -13.34 5.47
C ALA A 14 -23.91 -12.95 4.76
N THR A 15 -24.45 -11.77 5.08
CA THR A 15 -25.70 -11.25 4.54
C THR A 15 -25.47 -10.20 3.44
N ASN A 16 -24.33 -9.51 3.47
CA ASN A 16 -23.93 -8.55 2.46
C ASN A 16 -22.44 -8.70 2.10
N PRO A 17 -22.07 -9.43 1.03
CA PRO A 17 -20.68 -9.68 0.67
C PRO A 17 -19.89 -8.44 0.23
N ASP A 18 -20.56 -7.29 0.04
CA ASP A 18 -19.90 -6.00 -0.20
C ASP A 18 -19.37 -5.37 1.09
N LEU A 19 -19.81 -5.82 2.27
CA LEU A 19 -19.25 -5.41 3.55
C LEU A 19 -18.09 -6.33 3.93
N ILE A 20 -16.93 -5.72 4.16
CA ILE A 20 -15.70 -6.42 4.52
C ILE A 20 -15.17 -5.85 5.83
N THR A 21 -14.99 -6.70 6.82
CA THR A 21 -14.38 -6.33 8.10
C THR A 21 -12.92 -6.75 8.09
N LEU A 22 -12.03 -5.76 8.08
CA LEU A 22 -10.59 -5.96 8.22
C LEU A 22 -10.20 -5.87 9.69
N THR A 23 -9.33 -6.78 10.13
CA THR A 23 -8.71 -6.76 11.45
C THR A 23 -7.21 -6.49 11.31
N ASN A 24 -6.61 -5.87 12.33
CA ASN A 24 -5.22 -5.43 12.32
C ASN A 24 -4.95 -4.35 11.27
N VAL A 25 -5.85 -3.37 11.17
CA VAL A 25 -5.61 -2.15 10.39
C VAL A 25 -4.71 -1.23 11.23
N ARG A 26 -3.50 -0.96 10.74
CA ARG A 26 -2.53 -0.11 11.44
C ARG A 26 -2.99 1.34 11.47
N ASN A 27 -2.95 1.97 12.62
CA ASN A 27 -3.33 3.38 12.79
C ASN A 27 -2.43 4.07 13.84
N PHE A 28 -1.12 3.93 13.67
CA PHE A 28 -0.15 4.37 14.65
C PHE A 28 -0.02 5.90 14.66
N ASP A 29 0.10 6.49 15.85
CA ASP A 29 0.42 7.90 16.02
C ASP A 29 1.93 8.03 16.31
N TRP A 30 2.70 8.44 15.31
CA TRP A 30 4.17 8.50 15.36
C TRP A 30 4.71 9.78 16.01
N GLN A 31 5.68 9.64 16.90
CA GLN A 31 6.44 10.76 17.48
C GLN A 31 7.84 10.87 16.85
N THR A 32 8.49 9.74 16.57
CA THR A 32 9.79 9.65 15.87
C THR A 32 9.81 8.42 14.95
N GLU A 33 10.89 8.18 14.19
CA GLU A 33 11.01 6.96 13.36
C GLU A 33 10.89 5.65 14.15
N GLU A 34 11.26 5.67 15.43
CA GLU A 34 11.33 4.47 16.28
C GLU A 34 10.28 4.46 17.40
N ASP A 35 9.56 5.58 17.60
CA ASP A 35 8.60 5.77 18.70
C ASP A 35 7.23 6.17 18.17
N ALA A 36 6.23 5.36 18.51
CA ALA A 36 4.84 5.57 18.15
C ALA A 36 3.90 4.99 19.21
N THR A 37 2.75 5.63 19.37
CA THR A 37 1.62 5.00 20.06
C THR A 37 0.92 4.03 19.10
N GLU A 38 1.00 2.75 19.41
CA GLU A 38 0.46 1.68 18.56
C GLU A 38 -1.06 1.56 18.69
N HIS A 39 -1.74 1.56 17.54
CA HIS A 39 -3.17 1.24 17.44
C HIS A 39 -3.41 0.27 16.28
N TRP A 40 -4.05 -0.85 16.60
CA TRP A 40 -4.47 -1.88 15.64
C TRP A 40 -6.00 -1.94 15.64
N ASP A 41 -6.59 -1.36 14.61
CA ASP A 41 -8.02 -1.18 14.50
C ASP A 41 -8.70 -2.36 13.80
N THR A 42 -10.00 -2.53 14.08
CA THR A 42 -10.92 -3.33 13.28
C THR A 42 -11.81 -2.36 12.51
N ARG A 43 -11.88 -2.53 11.19
CA ARG A 43 -12.58 -1.60 10.30
C ARG A 43 -13.46 -2.36 9.32
N THR A 44 -14.75 -2.03 9.30
CA THR A 44 -15.67 -2.49 8.27
C THR A 44 -15.74 -1.46 7.15
N ILE A 45 -15.54 -1.92 5.91
CA ILE A 45 -15.64 -1.12 4.70
C ILE A 45 -16.78 -1.64 3.82
N ASP A 46 -17.30 -0.76 2.97
CA ASP A 46 -18.30 -1.08 1.96
C ASP A 46 -17.67 -0.97 0.56
N LEU A 47 -17.57 -2.10 -0.15
CA LEU A 47 -17.01 -2.15 -1.51
C LEU A 47 -17.82 -1.34 -2.52
N SER A 48 -19.13 -1.14 -2.29
CA SER A 48 -19.96 -0.30 -3.15
C SER A 48 -19.59 1.18 -3.04
N LYS A 49 -18.91 1.57 -1.95
CA LYS A 49 -18.44 2.93 -1.68
C LYS A 49 -17.02 3.21 -2.16
N LEU A 50 -16.34 2.25 -2.78
CA LEU A 50 -15.04 2.48 -3.39
C LEU A 50 -15.14 3.52 -4.52
N SER A 51 -14.40 4.62 -4.38
CA SER A 51 -14.48 5.79 -5.25
C SER A 51 -13.21 6.06 -6.06
N GLY A 52 -12.08 5.45 -5.70
CA GLY A 52 -10.84 5.63 -6.43
C GLY A 52 -9.62 4.99 -5.78
N VAL A 53 -8.48 5.20 -6.43
CA VAL A 53 -7.18 4.68 -6.00
C VAL A 53 -6.17 5.81 -6.10
N ASP A 54 -5.33 5.94 -5.08
CA ASP A 54 -4.18 6.82 -5.08
C ASP A 54 -2.91 5.98 -4.90
N VAL A 55 -1.85 6.31 -5.64
CA VAL A 55 -0.56 5.64 -5.54
C VAL A 55 0.42 6.58 -4.87
N THR A 56 1.03 6.13 -3.77
CA THR A 56 2.03 6.90 -3.05
C THR A 56 3.40 6.27 -3.26
N ASN A 57 4.37 7.07 -3.70
CA ASN A 57 5.77 6.64 -3.85
C ASN A 57 6.62 7.37 -2.82
N SER A 58 7.32 6.59 -2.01
CA SER A 58 8.27 7.09 -1.02
C SER A 58 9.70 6.81 -1.43
N TYR A 59 10.59 7.79 -1.31
CA TYR A 59 11.99 7.69 -1.70
C TYR A 59 12.92 7.95 -0.51
N TRP A 60 13.72 6.95 -0.14
CA TRP A 60 14.74 7.02 0.93
C TRP A 60 16.17 6.78 0.44
N MET A 61 16.37 6.22 -0.76
CA MET A 61 17.71 5.89 -1.31
C MET A 61 17.90 6.43 -2.74
N GLY A 62 17.65 7.73 -2.92
CA GLY A 62 17.73 8.39 -4.23
C GLY A 62 16.55 8.06 -5.16
N PRO A 63 16.52 8.60 -6.39
CA PRO A 63 15.32 8.59 -7.25
C PRO A 63 15.02 7.26 -7.94
N LEU A 64 15.87 6.23 -7.79
CA LEU A 64 15.81 5.00 -8.58
C LEU A 64 15.05 3.85 -7.89
N ILE A 65 14.78 3.95 -6.59
CA ILE A 65 14.07 2.93 -5.82
C ILE A 65 13.00 3.64 -4.98
N ALA A 66 11.74 3.44 -5.34
CA ALA A 66 10.59 3.95 -4.62
C ALA A 66 9.86 2.81 -3.93
N HIS A 67 9.37 3.05 -2.72
CA HIS A 67 8.42 2.17 -2.02
C HIS A 67 7.04 2.62 -2.42
N THR A 68 6.30 1.72 -3.04
CA THR A 68 4.97 2.03 -3.55
C THR A 68 3.91 1.56 -2.57
N LEU A 69 3.04 2.47 -2.19
CA LEU A 69 1.84 2.24 -1.39
C LEU A 69 0.62 2.52 -2.25
N VAL A 70 -0.48 1.84 -1.95
CA VAL A 70 -1.75 2.01 -2.65
C VAL A 70 -2.84 2.32 -1.66
N SER A 71 -3.48 3.46 -1.82
CA SER A 71 -4.62 3.89 -1.03
C SER A 71 -5.90 3.73 -1.83
N PHE A 72 -6.92 3.14 -1.21
CA PHE A 72 -8.26 3.08 -1.74
C PHE A 72 -9.11 4.15 -1.09
N ARG A 73 -9.73 4.99 -1.92
CA ARG A 73 -10.65 6.04 -1.49
C ARG A 73 -12.08 5.50 -1.45
N PHE A 74 -12.85 6.03 -0.51
CA PHE A 74 -14.27 5.76 -0.35
C PHE A 74 -15.06 7.07 -0.48
N GLU A 75 -16.34 7.01 -0.85
CA GLU A 75 -17.18 8.22 -0.96
C GLU A 75 -17.39 8.91 0.39
N ASP A 76 -17.61 8.12 1.45
CA ASP A 76 -18.06 8.59 2.77
C ASP A 76 -17.19 8.06 3.93
N ASP A 77 -15.97 7.61 3.64
CA ASP A 77 -15.05 7.06 4.64
C ASP A 77 -13.59 7.43 4.34
N ARG A 78 -12.72 7.30 5.34
CA ARG A 78 -11.29 7.60 5.25
C ARG A 78 -10.59 6.66 4.26
N PRO A 79 -9.52 7.06 3.58
CA PRO A 79 -8.78 6.15 2.71
C PRO A 79 -8.17 4.98 3.49
N LEU A 80 -8.11 3.80 2.87
CA LEU A 80 -7.43 2.62 3.40
C LEU A 80 -6.21 2.32 2.54
N ALA A 81 -5.03 2.33 3.15
CA ALA A 81 -3.77 2.09 2.45
C ALA A 81 -3.28 0.67 2.64
N PHE A 82 -2.68 0.12 1.59
CA PHE A 82 -1.99 -1.15 1.60
C PHE A 82 -0.53 -0.98 1.20
N SER A 83 0.34 -1.74 1.86
CA SER A 83 1.75 -1.78 1.50
C SER A 83 2.34 -3.17 1.72
N PHE A 84 3.16 -3.60 0.76
CA PHE A 84 3.96 -4.81 0.90
C PHE A 84 5.25 -4.44 1.62
N GLU A 85 5.44 -5.01 2.80
CA GLU A 85 6.56 -4.72 3.68
C GLU A 85 7.41 -5.97 3.91
N ILE A 86 8.64 -5.77 4.35
CA ILE A 86 9.57 -6.84 4.71
C ILE A 86 9.60 -7.00 6.23
N ARG A 87 9.38 -8.22 6.72
CA ARG A 87 9.67 -8.58 8.12
C ARG A 87 11.09 -9.14 8.21
N LYS A 88 11.93 -8.52 9.04
CA LYS A 88 13.32 -8.94 9.28
C LYS A 88 13.36 -10.04 10.37
N GLU A 89 14.21 -11.04 10.19
CA GLU A 89 14.70 -11.91 11.28
C GLU A 89 15.96 -11.29 11.93
N ASP A 90 16.23 -11.62 13.19
CA ASP A 90 17.38 -11.08 13.94
C ASP A 90 18.72 -11.46 13.27
N GLY A 91 19.49 -10.44 12.85
CA GLY A 91 20.87 -10.60 12.38
C GLY A 91 21.16 -10.28 10.90
N GLU A 92 20.18 -9.81 10.11
CA GLU A 92 20.38 -9.59 8.66
C GLU A 92 20.44 -8.11 8.22
N SER A 93 21.38 -7.81 7.30
CA SER A 93 21.61 -6.46 6.74
C SER A 93 20.90 -6.23 5.40
N PHE A 94 20.32 -5.04 5.22
CA PHE A 94 19.58 -4.61 4.03
C PHE A 94 20.50 -4.52 2.79
N SER A 95 20.09 -5.11 1.65
CA SER A 95 20.74 -4.91 0.34
C SER A 95 19.69 -4.50 -0.69
N ALA A 96 19.79 -3.25 -1.15
CA ALA A 96 18.76 -2.56 -1.94
C ALA A 96 18.53 -3.12 -3.36
N LEU A 97 19.44 -3.91 -3.93
CA LEU A 97 19.24 -4.52 -5.26
C LEU A 97 19.34 -6.05 -5.29
N ALA A 98 20.15 -6.66 -4.42
CA ALA A 98 20.31 -8.12 -4.38
C ALA A 98 19.51 -8.77 -3.22
N GLY A 99 19.12 -7.98 -2.22
CA GLY A 99 18.42 -8.44 -1.01
C GLY A 99 16.90 -8.32 -1.04
N PHE A 100 16.34 -7.57 -1.99
CA PHE A 100 14.88 -7.38 -2.11
C PHE A 100 14.13 -8.71 -2.39
N PHE A 101 14.82 -9.79 -2.79
CA PHE A 101 14.19 -10.98 -3.36
C PHE A 101 14.70 -12.34 -2.85
N ARG A 102 15.46 -12.42 -1.76
CA ARG A 102 16.10 -13.71 -1.41
C ARG A 102 16.08 -14.19 0.04
N ARG A 103 15.72 -13.36 1.03
CA ARG A 103 15.83 -13.78 2.46
C ARG A 103 14.75 -13.27 3.41
N TYR A 104 13.79 -12.49 2.94
CA TYR A 104 12.83 -11.83 3.81
C TYR A 104 11.44 -12.43 3.70
N GLU A 105 10.72 -12.49 4.83
CA GLU A 105 9.29 -12.79 4.84
C GLU A 105 8.52 -11.54 4.40
N LEU A 106 7.74 -11.67 3.33
CA LEU A 106 6.86 -10.60 2.86
C LEU A 106 5.62 -10.52 3.77
N SER A 107 5.29 -9.31 4.21
CA SER A 107 4.07 -9.00 4.95
C SER A 107 3.24 -8.01 4.14
N LEU A 108 1.92 -8.19 4.11
CA LEU A 108 1.01 -7.17 3.59
C LEU A 108 0.39 -6.47 4.80
N ILE A 109 0.58 -5.16 4.88
CA ILE A 109 -0.06 -4.34 5.90
C ILE A 109 -1.24 -3.58 5.28
N ALA A 110 -2.32 -3.48 6.03
CA ALA A 110 -3.37 -2.49 5.82
C ALA A 110 -3.24 -1.41 6.90
N ALA A 111 -3.38 -0.15 6.52
CA ALA A 111 -3.19 0.98 7.42
C ALA A 111 -4.13 2.14 7.07
N GLU A 112 -4.43 2.97 8.05
CA GLU A 112 -4.94 4.31 7.78
C GLU A 112 -3.91 5.08 6.96
N GLU A 113 -4.34 5.72 5.87
CA GLU A 113 -3.43 6.43 4.97
C GLU A 113 -2.60 7.50 5.72
N ARG A 114 -3.24 8.17 6.69
CA ARG A 114 -2.60 9.19 7.53
C ARG A 114 -1.40 8.63 8.30
N ASP A 115 -1.49 7.39 8.81
CA ASP A 115 -0.40 6.75 9.56
C ASP A 115 0.75 6.46 8.59
N ILE A 116 0.47 5.64 7.58
CA ILE A 116 1.53 5.05 6.76
C ILE A 116 2.28 6.08 5.89
N ILE A 117 1.61 7.17 5.51
CA ILE A 117 2.23 8.32 4.85
C ILE A 117 3.03 9.14 5.87
N TYR A 118 2.46 9.47 7.04
CA TYR A 118 3.14 10.29 8.05
C TYR A 118 4.42 9.65 8.58
N THR A 119 4.44 8.33 8.78
CA THR A 119 5.69 7.61 9.15
C THR A 119 6.82 7.94 8.18
N ARG A 120 6.51 8.03 6.88
CA ARG A 120 7.50 8.23 5.82
C ARG A 120 7.87 9.70 5.68
N SER A 121 6.89 10.58 5.53
CA SER A 121 7.15 12.00 5.30
C SER A 121 7.71 12.73 6.52
N ASN A 122 7.19 12.43 7.71
CA ASN A 122 7.47 13.22 8.92
C ASN A 122 8.41 12.49 9.87
N ALA A 123 8.10 11.24 10.21
CA ALA A 123 8.92 10.50 11.17
C ALA A 123 10.29 10.10 10.60
N ARG A 124 10.35 9.73 9.31
CA ARG A 124 11.58 9.31 8.59
C ARG A 124 12.18 10.38 7.68
N GLY A 125 11.43 11.44 7.34
CA GLY A 125 11.90 12.50 6.43
C GLY A 125 12.07 12.06 4.97
N GLU A 126 11.38 10.99 4.56
CA GLU A 126 11.39 10.50 3.17
C GLU A 126 10.69 11.47 2.22
N GLN A 127 11.08 11.45 0.95
CA GLN A 127 10.38 12.21 -0.08
C GLN A 127 9.16 11.43 -0.57
N VAL A 128 7.96 11.92 -0.24
CA VAL A 128 6.69 11.23 -0.53
C VAL A 128 5.92 11.97 -1.61
N TYR A 129 5.48 11.24 -2.63
CA TYR A 129 4.65 11.76 -3.73
C TYR A 129 3.37 10.93 -3.85
N LEU A 130 2.22 11.60 -3.84
CA LEU A 130 0.90 10.98 -3.99
C LEU A 130 0.33 11.28 -5.37
N PHE A 131 -0.09 10.23 -6.08
CA PHE A 131 -0.60 10.26 -7.45
C PHE A 131 -2.01 9.69 -7.50
N PRO A 132 -3.05 10.54 -7.58
CA PRO A 132 -4.42 10.07 -7.78
C PRO A 132 -4.57 9.42 -9.15
N ILE A 133 -5.06 8.18 -9.20
CA ILE A 133 -5.33 7.50 -10.46
C ILE A 133 -6.68 7.95 -10.98
N SER A 134 -6.66 8.64 -12.12
CA SER A 134 -7.86 9.15 -12.77
C SER A 134 -8.44 8.13 -13.74
N ASN A 135 -9.73 8.26 -14.04
CA ASN A 135 -10.45 7.48 -15.05
C ASN A 135 -10.60 5.98 -14.79
N LEU A 136 -10.45 5.54 -13.56
CA LEU A 136 -10.82 4.18 -13.17
C LEU A 136 -12.33 4.02 -13.13
N GLN A 137 -12.82 2.94 -13.71
CA GLN A 137 -14.19 2.49 -13.50
C GLN A 137 -14.30 1.78 -12.16
N GLN A 138 -15.48 1.84 -11.53
CA GLN A 138 -15.72 1.26 -10.21
C GLN A 138 -15.35 -0.24 -10.14
N HIS A 139 -15.60 -1.00 -11.21
CA HIS A 139 -15.25 -2.42 -11.27
C HIS A 139 -13.73 -2.66 -11.28
N GLU A 140 -12.93 -1.73 -11.84
CA GLU A 140 -11.47 -1.81 -11.86
C GLU A 140 -10.91 -1.51 -10.46
N VAL A 141 -11.44 -0.49 -9.77
CA VAL A 141 -11.09 -0.18 -8.38
C VAL A 141 -11.39 -1.37 -7.47
N ARG A 142 -12.59 -1.96 -7.61
CA ARG A 142 -13.01 -3.14 -6.85
C ARG A 142 -12.13 -4.35 -7.14
N SER A 143 -11.84 -4.62 -8.41
CA SER A 143 -10.97 -5.75 -8.79
C SER A 143 -9.56 -5.61 -8.23
N LEU A 144 -9.01 -4.39 -8.20
CA LEU A 144 -7.73 -4.13 -7.55
C LEU A 144 -7.82 -4.39 -6.04
N PHE A 145 -8.84 -3.87 -5.37
CA PHE A 145 -9.06 -4.06 -3.95
C PHE A 145 -9.13 -5.56 -3.58
N GLU A 146 -9.91 -6.34 -4.32
CA GLU A 146 -10.04 -7.79 -4.09
C GLU A 146 -8.73 -8.55 -4.36
N SER A 147 -7.88 -8.04 -5.25
CA SER A 147 -6.54 -8.60 -5.46
C SER A 147 -5.64 -8.42 -4.23
N TYR A 148 -5.76 -7.29 -3.52
CA TYR A 148 -5.06 -7.07 -2.25
C TYR A 148 -5.58 -7.99 -1.13
N LEU A 149 -6.88 -8.21 -1.05
CA LEU A 149 -7.47 -9.17 -0.10
C LEU A 149 -6.98 -10.59 -0.36
N THR A 150 -6.95 -11.01 -1.63
CA THR A 150 -6.44 -12.32 -2.03
C THR A 150 -4.95 -12.47 -1.66
N ALA A 151 -4.17 -11.41 -1.85
CA ALA A 151 -2.76 -11.39 -1.44
C ALA A 151 -2.59 -11.49 0.09
N ALA A 152 -3.47 -10.88 0.89
CA ALA A 152 -3.47 -11.03 2.34
C ALA A 152 -3.72 -12.49 2.76
N ASP A 153 -4.74 -13.13 2.19
CA ASP A 153 -5.06 -14.54 2.47
C ASP A 153 -3.89 -15.47 2.12
N ASP A 154 -3.29 -15.28 0.94
CA ASP A 154 -2.15 -16.09 0.50
C ASP A 154 -0.95 -15.96 1.45
N LEU A 155 -0.65 -14.75 1.90
CA LEU A 155 0.45 -14.48 2.85
C LEU A 155 0.16 -14.99 4.26
N ASN A 156 -1.11 -15.00 4.68
CA ASN A 156 -1.53 -15.54 5.98
C ASN A 156 -1.54 -17.07 5.99
N ALA A 157 -1.95 -17.72 4.90
CA ALA A 157 -2.03 -19.17 4.79
C ALA A 157 -0.65 -19.83 4.66
N LYS A 158 0.31 -19.17 4.00
CA LYS A 158 1.68 -19.64 3.86
C LYS A 158 2.64 -18.45 4.05
N PRO A 159 3.39 -18.36 5.17
CA PRO A 159 4.47 -17.39 5.30
C PRO A 159 5.51 -17.69 4.22
N ALA A 160 5.45 -16.93 3.13
CA ALA A 160 6.06 -17.31 1.89
C ALA A 160 7.54 -16.94 1.90
N TRP A 161 8.40 -17.97 1.95
CA TRP A 161 9.77 -17.86 1.45
C TRP A 161 9.69 -17.58 -0.05
N TYR A 162 10.46 -16.59 -0.54
CA TYR A 162 10.31 -15.91 -1.85
C TYR A 162 10.30 -16.77 -3.13
N ASN A 163 10.26 -18.10 -3.07
CA ASN A 163 10.28 -18.98 -4.24
C ASN A 163 8.93 -19.20 -4.93
N THR A 164 7.79 -18.82 -4.33
CA THR A 164 6.45 -19.08 -4.92
C THR A 164 5.64 -17.81 -5.24
N LEU A 165 6.26 -16.63 -5.12
CA LEU A 165 5.58 -15.32 -5.09
C LEU A 165 5.94 -14.35 -6.22
N LEU A 166 6.60 -14.80 -7.30
CA LEU A 166 6.71 -13.99 -8.53
C LEU A 166 5.34 -13.68 -9.16
N SER A 167 4.25 -14.23 -8.61
CA SER A 167 2.88 -13.98 -9.04
C SER A 167 2.23 -12.81 -8.28
N ASN A 168 2.14 -12.75 -6.95
CA ASN A 168 1.14 -11.83 -6.37
C ASN A 168 1.53 -10.34 -6.37
N CYS A 169 2.67 -9.94 -5.79
CA CYS A 169 3.09 -8.53 -5.79
C CYS A 169 3.45 -8.06 -7.21
N THR A 170 4.10 -8.91 -7.98
CA THR A 170 4.42 -8.69 -9.39
C THR A 170 3.16 -8.58 -10.24
N ASN A 171 2.13 -9.41 -10.05
CA ASN A 171 0.85 -9.30 -10.76
C ASN A 171 0.09 -8.05 -10.33
N ILE A 172 0.12 -7.65 -9.06
CA ILE A 172 -0.49 -6.40 -8.60
C ILE A 172 0.23 -5.21 -9.24
N ILE A 173 1.56 -5.18 -9.23
CA ILE A 173 2.36 -4.15 -9.91
C ILE A 173 2.10 -4.17 -11.42
N PHE A 174 2.02 -5.34 -12.07
CA PHE A 174 1.71 -5.44 -13.49
C PHE A 174 0.27 -5.02 -13.80
N TYR A 175 -0.68 -5.32 -12.93
CA TYR A 175 -2.07 -4.91 -13.04
C TYR A 175 -2.18 -3.38 -12.89
N MET A 176 -1.52 -2.80 -11.89
CA MET A 176 -1.38 -1.35 -11.73
C MET A 176 -0.71 -0.72 -12.95
N ALA A 177 0.38 -1.30 -13.44
CA ALA A 177 1.07 -0.83 -14.62
C ALA A 177 0.17 -0.91 -15.86
N ARG A 178 -0.63 -1.97 -16.02
CA ARG A 178 -1.61 -2.11 -17.11
C ARG A 178 -2.73 -1.07 -17.02
N ILE A 179 -3.24 -0.80 -15.82
CA ILE A 179 -4.21 0.28 -15.58
C ILE A 179 -3.62 1.64 -15.98
N VAL A 180 -2.38 1.92 -15.57
CA VAL A 180 -1.70 3.18 -15.86
C VAL A 180 -1.30 3.27 -17.35
N SER A 181 -0.99 2.15 -17.99
CA SER A 181 -0.54 2.08 -19.39
C SER A 181 -1.65 1.84 -20.42
N GLY A 182 -2.88 1.54 -19.98
CA GLY A 182 -4.02 1.27 -20.85
C GLY A 182 -4.53 2.51 -21.62
N ASP A 183 -4.17 2.60 -22.90
CA ASP A 183 -4.87 3.27 -24.02
C ASP A 183 -5.42 4.71 -23.84
N ARG A 184 -4.89 5.49 -22.90
CA ARG A 184 -5.11 6.96 -22.83
C ARG A 184 -3.82 7.77 -22.82
N LEU A 185 -2.80 7.31 -23.54
CA LEU A 185 -1.60 8.10 -23.87
C LEU A 185 -1.86 9.20 -24.93
N HIS A 186 -3.10 9.59 -25.18
CA HIS A 186 -3.43 10.82 -25.90
C HIS A 186 -3.53 11.99 -24.91
N GLY A 187 -2.41 12.31 -24.25
CA GLY A 187 -2.43 13.37 -23.24
C GLY A 187 -1.18 13.49 -22.38
N ILE A 188 -0.01 13.60 -23.02
CA ILE A 188 1.18 14.26 -22.44
C ILE A 188 1.81 13.51 -21.24
N ILE A 189 2.61 12.46 -21.52
CA ILE A 189 3.90 12.31 -20.83
C ILE A 189 4.92 13.10 -21.66
N GLY A 190 4.88 14.42 -21.48
CA GLY A 190 6.01 15.28 -21.81
C GLY A 190 7.01 15.17 -20.67
N PHE A 191 8.11 14.45 -20.91
CA PHE A 191 9.34 14.61 -20.14
C PHE A 191 9.73 16.09 -20.23
N GLY A 192 9.42 16.87 -19.20
CA GLY A 192 9.78 18.29 -19.11
C GLY A 192 8.61 19.26 -19.25
N SER A 193 7.69 19.26 -18.29
CA SER A 193 7.01 20.45 -17.72
C SER A 193 5.78 20.01 -16.90
N LEU A 194 6.00 19.51 -15.69
CA LEU A 194 4.92 19.27 -14.72
C LEU A 194 4.87 20.42 -13.72
N VAL A 195 4.17 21.48 -14.11
CA VAL A 195 3.70 22.52 -13.18
C VAL A 195 2.48 21.94 -12.45
N GLY A 196 2.64 21.59 -11.19
CA GLY A 196 1.54 21.10 -10.35
C GLY A 196 1.94 20.14 -9.24
N TYR A 197 3.08 20.36 -8.59
CA TYR A 197 3.44 19.59 -7.39
C TYR A 197 2.60 20.05 -6.20
N ARG A 198 1.96 19.11 -5.49
CA ARG A 198 1.61 19.30 -4.08
C ARG A 198 2.59 18.46 -3.27
N THR A 199 3.66 19.09 -2.81
CA THR A 199 4.40 18.62 -1.64
C THR A 199 3.38 18.58 -0.50
N ILE A 200 3.07 17.40 0.02
CA ILE A 200 2.24 17.31 1.21
C ILE A 200 3.12 17.76 2.39
N TYR A 201 2.63 18.78 3.08
CA TYR A 201 3.27 19.65 4.06
C TYR A 201 4.39 19.03 4.92
N THR A 202 5.56 19.66 4.86
CA THR A 202 6.39 19.89 6.05
C THR A 202 5.67 20.93 6.92
N MET A 203 5.21 20.53 8.10
CA MET A 203 5.00 21.42 9.24
C MET A 203 5.87 20.92 10.39
#